data_AF-A0A522AVW8-F1
#
_entry.id   AF-A0A522AVW8-F1
#
_cell.length_a   1.000
_cell.length_b   1.000
_cell.length_c   1.000
_cell.angle_alpha   90.00
_cell.angle_beta   90.00
_cell.angle_gamma   90.00
#
_symmetry.space_group_name_H-M   'P 1'
#
loop_
_entity.id
_entity.type
_entity.pdbx_description
1 polymer ?
#
loop_
_entity_poly.entity_id
_entity_poly.type
_entity_poly.pdbx_seq_one_letter_code
_entity_poly.pdbx_strand_id
1 'polypeptide(L)' 'MPEADGTPRWYAVRTRSRHEKLVRDRLAALGLEHLLPTVHRLSQWKDRKKEVEVPLFSGYCFAR' A
#
# COMPACT_ATOMS: atom_id res chain seq x y z
N MET A 1 10.21 -19.84 26.23
CA MET A 1 10.38 -19.56 24.78
C MET A 1 9.00 -19.22 24.26
N PRO A 2 8.73 -18.02 23.74
CA PRO A 2 7.36 -17.65 23.39
C PRO A 2 6.95 -18.39 22.13
N GLU A 3 5.77 -19.00 22.22
CA GLU A 3 5.13 -19.80 21.20
C GLU A 3 4.78 -18.91 20.02
N ALA A 4 5.16 -19.34 18.82
CA ALA A 4 4.75 -18.69 17.60
C ALA A 4 3.26 -19.01 17.38
N ASP A 5 2.39 -18.20 17.95
CA ASP A 5 0.98 -18.13 17.56
C ASP A 5 0.95 -18.02 16.03
N GLY A 6 0.50 -19.08 15.35
CA GLY A 6 0.39 -19.19 13.89
C GLY A 6 -0.66 -18.26 13.28
N THR A 7 -0.99 -17.16 13.97
CA THR A 7 -1.91 -16.15 13.51
C THR A 7 -1.20 -15.28 12.48
N PRO A 8 -1.70 -15.18 11.25
CA PRO A 8 -1.10 -14.33 10.24
C PRO A 8 -1.19 -12.86 10.70
N ARG A 9 -0.02 -12.26 10.97
CA ARG A 9 0.10 -10.88 11.45
C ARG A 9 0.21 -9.94 10.26
N TRP A 10 -0.55 -8.86 10.28
CA TRP A 10 -0.41 -7.79 9.31
C TRP A 10 0.74 -6.87 9.71
N TYR A 11 1.64 -6.62 8.77
CA TYR A 11 2.77 -5.71 8.92
C TYR A 11 2.55 -4.46 8.08
N ALA A 12 2.69 -3.30 8.71
CA ALA A 12 2.71 -2.02 8.01
C ALA A 12 4.13 -1.75 7.48
N VAL A 13 4.32 -1.92 6.17
CA VAL A 13 5.57 -1.64 5.48
C VAL A 13 5.57 -0.18 5.04
N ARG A 14 6.45 0.63 5.65
CA ARG A 14 6.68 2.00 5.19
C ARG A 14 7.49 1.98 3.89
N THR A 15 6.88 2.39 2.80
CA THR A 15 7.48 2.49 1.47
C THR A 15 7.83 3.95 1.16
N ARG A 16 8.80 4.17 0.27
CA ARG A 16 9.05 5.51 -0.27
C ARG A 16 8.03 5.82 -1.36
N SER A 17 7.66 7.10 -1.51
CA SER A 17 6.80 7.57 -2.60
C SER A 17 7.28 7.03 -3.95
N ARG A 18 6.35 6.53 -4.79
CA ARG A 18 6.60 5.82 -6.07
C ARG A 18 7.11 4.38 -5.96
N HIS A 19 7.52 3.92 -4.78
CA HIS A 19 7.92 2.53 -4.57
C HIS A 19 6.76 1.65 -4.09
N GLU A 20 5.58 2.21 -3.89
CA GLU A 20 4.37 1.47 -3.50
C GLU A 20 4.05 0.35 -4.48
N LYS A 21 4.16 0.61 -5.79
CA LYS A 21 3.98 -0.42 -6.83
C LYS A 21 5.06 -1.49 -6.78
N LEU A 22 6.33 -1.12 -6.55
CA LEU A 22 7.44 -2.06 -6.48
C LEU A 22 7.33 -2.98 -5.25
N VAL A 23 6.96 -2.41 -4.10
CA VAL A 23 6.75 -3.18 -2.88
C VAL A 23 5.57 -4.11 -3.03
N ARG A 24 4.45 -3.65 -3.63
CA ARG A 24 3.33 -4.50 -4.02
C ARG A 24 3.79 -5.65 -4.93
N ASP A 25 4.58 -5.35 -5.96
CA ASP A 25 5.08 -6.36 -6.91
C ASP A 25 5.98 -7.39 -6.23
N ARG A 26 6.89 -6.94 -5.34
CA ARG A 26 7.73 -7.82 -4.53
C ARG A 26 6.92 -8.69 -3.57
N LEU A 27 5.90 -8.11 -2.91
CA LEU A 27 5.00 -8.84 -2.03
C LEU A 27 4.21 -9.89 -2.80
N ALA A 28 3.69 -9.53 -3.97
CA ALA A 28 3.00 -10.46 -4.87
C ALA A 28 3.94 -11.58 -5.34
N ALA A 29 5.18 -11.26 -5.68
CA ALA A 29 6.20 -12.23 -6.08
C ALA A 29 6.59 -13.17 -4.93
N LEU A 30 6.53 -12.69 -3.69
CA LEU A 30 6.73 -13.50 -2.47
C LEU A 30 5.49 -14.36 -2.12
N GLY A 31 4.36 -14.16 -2.82
CA GLY A 31 3.09 -14.82 -2.49
C GLY A 31 2.45 -14.29 -1.20
N LEU A 32 2.87 -13.13 -0.73
CA LEU A 32 2.34 -12.47 0.48
C LEU A 32 1.11 -11.64 0.14
N GLU A 33 0.13 -11.64 1.04
CA GLU A 33 -1.06 -10.83 0.91
C GLU A 33 -0.70 -9.36 1.10
N HIS A 34 -0.81 -8.57 0.03
CA HIS A 34 -0.56 -7.14 0.09
C HIS A 34 -1.88 -6.34 0.11
N LEU A 35 -1.89 -5.25 0.85
CA LEU A 35 -2.99 -4.30 0.87
C LEU A 35 -2.43 -2.88 0.71
N LEU A 36 -2.72 -2.26 -0.43
CA LEU A 36 -2.40 -0.87 -0.71
C LEU A 36 -3.72 -0.09 -0.85
N PRO A 37 -4.22 0.51 0.25
CA PRO A 37 -5.44 1.31 0.18
C PRO A 37 -5.17 2.55 -0.67
N THR A 38 -5.76 2.56 -1.87
CA THR A 38 -5.67 3.66 -2.83
C THR A 38 -7.04 4.31 -2.91
N VAL A 39 -7.11 5.63 -2.84
CA VAL A 39 -8.36 6.39 -2.88
C VAL A 39 -8.39 7.33 -4.07
N HIS A 40 -9.59 7.49 -4.62
CA HIS A 40 -9.86 8.42 -5.70
C HIS A 40 -10.00 9.81 -5.10
N ARG A 41 -9.02 10.68 -5.32
CA ARG A 41 -9.10 12.08 -4.90
C ARG A 41 -9.37 12.94 -6.13
N LEU A 42 -10.42 13.74 -6.06
CA LEU A 42 -10.67 14.78 -7.06
C LEU A 42 -9.65 15.90 -6.87
N SER A 43 -8.63 15.95 -7.71
CA SER A 43 -7.69 17.08 -7.75
C SER A 43 -8.21 18.10 -8.76
N GLN A 44 -8.57 19.28 -8.25
CA GLN A 44 -8.96 20.41 -9.10
C GLN A 44 -7.69 21.16 -9.49
N TRP A 45 -7.24 20.99 -10.72
CA TRP A 45 -6.30 21.91 -11.33
C TRP A 45 -7.07 23.11 -11.86
N LYS A 46 -6.43 24.28 -11.86
CA LYS A 46 -7.04 25.59 -12.20
C LYS A 46 -7.92 25.60 -13.46
N ASP A 47 -7.69 24.67 -14.39
CA ASP A 47 -8.42 24.56 -15.65
C ASP A 47 -9.30 23.29 -15.77
N ARG A 48 -9.04 22.23 -14.96
CA ARG A 48 -9.78 20.95 -15.03
C ARG A 48 -9.85 20.22 -13.69
N LYS A 49 -11.00 19.61 -13.40
CA LYS A 49 -11.14 18.59 -12.34
C LYS A 49 -10.65 17.26 -12.90
N LYS A 50 -9.63 16.66 -12.30
CA LYS A 50 -9.16 15.32 -12.65
C LYS A 50 -9.24 14.42 -11.43
N GLU A 51 -9.89 13.28 -11.61
CA GLU A 51 -9.85 12.22 -10.61
C GLU A 51 -8.44 11.61 -10.64
N VAL A 52 -7.71 11.77 -9.54
CA VAL A 52 -6.39 11.18 -9.36
C VAL A 52 -6.47 10.11 -8.30
N GLU A 53 -6.05 8.91 -8.66
CA GLU A 53 -5.90 7.82 -7.72
C GLU A 53 -4.64 8.10 -6.90
N VAL A 54 -4.82 8.35 -5.61
CA VAL A 54 -3.72 8.62 -4.68
C VAL A 54 -3.75 7.59 -3.55
N PRO A 55 -2.59 7.10 -3.09
CA PRO A 55 -2.52 6.22 -1.94
C PRO A 55 -3.11 6.93 -0.72
N LEU A 56 -4.05 6.27 -0.02
CA LEU A 56 -4.67 6.80 1.20
C LEU A 56 -3.62 7.06 2.28
N PHE A 57 -2.67 6.12 2.39
CA PHE A 57 -1.47 6.26 3.18
C PHE A 57 -0.27 6.31 2.23
N SER A 58 0.11 7.52 1.84
CA SER A 58 1.28 7.71 0.98
C SER A 58 2.51 7.12 1.64
N GLY A 59 3.15 6.16 0.98
CA GLY A 59 4.33 5.49 1.53
C GLY A 59 4.03 4.45 2.61
N TYR A 60 2.84 3.87 2.65
CA TYR A 60 2.57 2.68 3.47
C TYR A 60 1.89 1.59 2.62
N CYS A 61 2.35 0.37 2.78
CA CYS A 61 1.77 -0.82 2.20
C CYS A 61 1.62 -1.85 3.31
N PHE A 62 0.48 -2.53 3.39
CA PHE A 62 0.29 -3.58 4.38
C PHE A 62 0.58 -4.93 3.75
N ALA A 63 1.20 -5.82 4.50
CA ALA A 63 1.67 -7.11 4.05
C ALA A 63 1.40 -8.18 5.11
N ARG A 64 1.10 -9.41 4.68
CA ARG A 64 0.92 -10.57 5.53
C ARG A 64 1.45 -11.82 4.82
#